data_AF-A0A7C5S447-F1
#
_entry.id   AF-A0A7C5S447-F1
#
_cell.length_a   1.000
_cell.length_b   1.000
_cell.length_c   1.000
_cell.angle_alpha   90.00
_cell.angle_beta   90.00
_cell.angle_gamma   90.00
#
_symmetry.space_group_name_H-M   'P 1'
#
loop_
_entity.id
_entity.type
_entity.pdbx_description
1 polymer ?
#
loop_
_entity_poly.entity_id
_entity_poly.type
_entity_poly.pdbx_seq_one_letter_code
_entity_poly.pdbx_strand_id
1 'polypeptide(L)'
;MRLAKLIILSILFSAIRAQETPKLHEVSLSGIKKITTRHFDYDGLWGYINGGADIYFEYGFEHVTAQNIRINGSDFKMDIYRMRTPEAAY
;
A
#
# COMPACT_ATOMS: atom_id res chain seq x y z
N MET A 1 -36.16 10.55 -14.99
CA MET A 1 -35.35 9.31 -15.21
C MET A 1 -33.87 9.56 -15.51
N ARG A 2 -33.47 10.65 -16.16
CA ARG A 2 -32.04 10.95 -16.44
C ARG A 2 -31.25 11.36 -15.18
N LEU A 3 -31.86 12.16 -14.29
CA LEU A 3 -31.23 12.66 -13.06
C LEU A 3 -30.92 11.54 -12.04
N ALA A 4 -31.84 10.60 -11.84
CA ALA A 4 -31.63 9.46 -10.94
C ALA A 4 -30.49 8.53 -11.42
N LYS A 5 -30.33 8.35 -12.74
CA LYS A 5 -29.20 7.61 -13.31
C LYS A 5 -27.86 8.32 -13.08
N LEU A 6 -27.83 9.66 -13.17
CA LEU A 6 -26.62 10.44 -12.86
C LEU A 6 -26.24 10.34 -11.39
N ILE A 7 -27.19 10.42 -10.46
CA ILE A 7 -26.93 10.26 -9.02
C ILE A 7 -26.39 8.86 -8.70
N ILE A 8 -26.99 7.81 -9.27
CA ILE A 8 -26.51 6.43 -9.11
C ILE A 8 -25.08 6.27 -9.68
N LEU A 9 -24.79 6.89 -10.82
CA LEU A 9 -23.45 6.88 -11.42
C LEU A 9 -22.41 7.60 -10.56
N SER A 10 -22.77 8.72 -9.93
CA SER A 10 -21.90 9.46 -9.00
C SER A 10 -21.62 8.69 -7.71
N ILE A 11 -22.60 7.97 -7.18
CA ILE A 11 -22.44 7.12 -5.99
C ILE A 11 -21.53 5.93 -6.30
N LEU A 12 -21.66 5.30 -7.48
CA LEU A 12 -20.79 4.20 -7.92
C LEU A 12 -19.32 4.62 -8.07
N PHE A 13 -19.06 5.86 -8.53
CA PHE A 13 -17.69 6.39 -8.62
C PHE A 13 -17.06 6.70 -7.25
N SER A 14 -17.87 6.96 -6.23
CA SER A 14 -17.40 7.31 -4.89
C SER A 14 -16.87 6.10 -4.12
N ALA A 15 -17.30 4.89 -4.49
CA ALA A 15 -16.84 3.63 -3.89
C ALA A 15 -15.43 3.20 -4.37
N ILE A 16 -14.86 3.84 -5.40
CA ILE A 16 -13.49 3.57 -5.88
C ILE A 16 -12.46 4.42 -5.13
N ARG A 17 -12.70 4.69 -3.84
CA ARG A 17 -11.62 5.19 -2.98
C ARG A 17 -10.77 3.98 -2.62
N ALA A 18 -9.87 3.60 -3.53
CA ALA A 18 -8.77 2.70 -3.20
C ALA A 18 -8.10 3.26 -1.95
N GLN A 19 -8.17 2.51 -0.85
CA GLN A 19 -7.59 2.95 0.41
C GLN A 19 -6.09 3.16 0.20
N GLU A 20 -5.64 4.40 0.33
CA GLU A 20 -4.21 4.72 0.24
C GLU A 20 -3.49 3.98 1.37
N THR A 21 -2.48 3.19 1.01
CA THR A 21 -1.66 2.48 1.99
C THR A 21 -0.97 3.52 2.88
N PRO A 22 -1.00 3.36 4.22
CA PRO A 22 -0.26 4.24 5.12
C PRO A 22 1.20 4.31 4.70
N LYS A 23 1.81 5.49 4.77
CA LYS A 23 3.22 5.69 4.45
C LYS A 23 3.77 6.87 5.24
N LEU A 24 5.05 6.81 5.60
CA LEU A 24 5.73 7.93 6.24
C LEU A 24 6.02 9.02 5.21
N HIS A 25 5.83 10.26 5.64
CA HIS A 25 6.17 11.47 4.91
C HIS A 25 7.33 12.18 5.62
N GLU A 26 8.03 13.07 4.90
CA GLU A 26 9.21 13.77 5.47
C GLU A 26 8.87 14.60 6.71
N VAL A 27 7.65 15.09 6.82
CA VAL A 27 7.15 15.86 7.97
C VAL A 27 6.75 14.96 9.16
N SER A 28 6.65 13.63 8.96
CA SER A 28 6.15 12.71 9.98
C SER A 28 7.09 12.51 11.16
N LEU A 29 8.40 12.68 10.99
CA LEU A 29 9.40 12.57 12.07
C LEU A 29 10.49 13.63 11.89
N SER A 30 10.94 14.22 13.00
CA SER A 30 12.07 15.15 12.97
C SER A 30 13.37 14.42 12.57
N GLY A 31 14.17 15.05 11.71
CA GLY A 31 15.47 14.51 11.29
C GLY A 31 15.43 13.52 10.13
N ILE A 32 14.29 13.36 9.44
CA ILE A 32 14.22 12.66 8.17
C ILE A 32 15.03 13.44 7.12
N LYS A 33 15.94 12.75 6.45
CA LYS A 33 16.76 13.31 5.35
C LYS A 33 16.30 12.83 3.99
N LYS A 34 15.73 11.63 3.92
CA LYS A 34 15.32 11.00 2.67
C LYS A 34 14.28 9.92 2.95
N ILE A 35 13.25 9.89 2.10
CA ILE A 35 12.32 8.77 1.98
C ILE A 35 12.29 8.32 0.52
N THR A 36 12.42 7.04 0.27
CA THR A 36 12.18 6.44 -1.04
C THR A 36 11.07 5.42 -0.89
N THR A 37 9.93 5.67 -1.56
CA THR A 37 8.76 4.80 -1.53
C THR A 37 8.64 4.05 -2.84
N ARG A 38 8.34 2.75 -2.77
CA ARG A 38 8.01 1.90 -3.91
C ARG A 38 6.75 1.11 -3.61
N HIS A 39 5.93 0.92 -4.62
CA HIS A 39 4.75 0.08 -4.54
C HIS A 39 4.98 -1.14 -5.42
N PHE A 40 4.72 -2.32 -4.86
CA PHE A 40 4.76 -3.56 -5.61
C PHE A 40 3.37 -4.17 -5.55
N ASP A 41 2.83 -4.41 -6.74
CA ASP A 41 1.60 -5.17 -6.94
C ASP A 41 1.87 -6.66 -6.87
N TYR A 42 0.83 -7.44 -7.18
CA TYR A 42 0.88 -8.89 -7.14
C TYR A 42 2.10 -9.44 -7.91
N ASP A 43 2.24 -9.07 -9.19
CA ASP A 43 3.35 -9.55 -10.02
C ASP A 43 4.70 -8.95 -9.58
N GLY A 44 4.71 -7.68 -9.18
CA GLY A 44 5.91 -7.00 -8.70
C GLY A 44 6.48 -7.59 -7.41
N LEU A 45 5.66 -8.26 -6.60
CA LEU A 45 6.09 -8.83 -5.32
C LEU A 45 7.12 -9.93 -5.51
N TRP A 46 6.97 -10.84 -6.49
CA TRP A 46 7.98 -11.87 -6.75
C TRP A 46 9.37 -11.27 -7.01
N GLY A 47 9.45 -10.18 -7.78
CA GLY A 47 10.71 -9.49 -8.00
C GLY A 47 11.26 -8.85 -6.72
N TYR A 48 10.37 -8.29 -5.88
CA TYR A 48 10.76 -7.60 -4.66
C TYR A 48 11.31 -8.54 -3.58
N ILE A 49 10.69 -9.70 -3.39
CA ILE A 49 11.05 -10.67 -2.35
C ILE A 49 11.74 -11.91 -2.91
N ASN A 50 12.38 -11.76 -4.07
CA ASN A 50 13.26 -12.75 -4.68
C ASN A 50 12.60 -14.14 -4.86
N GLY A 51 11.40 -14.15 -5.46
CA GLY A 51 10.64 -15.35 -5.77
C GLY A 51 9.79 -15.90 -4.63
N GLY A 52 9.95 -15.41 -3.40
CA GLY A 52 9.23 -15.94 -2.23
C GLY A 52 7.78 -15.48 -2.08
N ALA A 53 7.09 -15.02 -3.13
CA ALA A 53 5.78 -14.37 -2.99
C ALA A 53 4.60 -15.31 -2.75
N ASP A 54 4.74 -16.59 -3.10
CA ASP A 54 3.67 -17.57 -2.97
C ASP A 54 3.16 -17.67 -1.52
N ILE A 55 4.06 -17.79 -0.54
CA ILE A 55 3.68 -17.83 0.87
C ILE A 55 3.02 -16.52 1.33
N TYR A 56 3.38 -15.37 0.75
CA TYR A 56 2.72 -14.12 1.12
C TYR A 56 1.27 -14.09 0.62
N PHE A 57 1.03 -14.60 -0.58
CA PHE A 57 -0.32 -14.69 -1.12
C PHE A 57 -1.18 -15.73 -0.39
N GLU A 58 -0.59 -16.84 0.04
CA GLU A 58 -1.26 -17.85 0.87
C GLU A 58 -1.76 -17.27 2.19
N TYR A 59 -0.99 -16.35 2.80
CA TYR A 59 -1.39 -15.62 4.01
C TYR A 59 -2.33 -14.45 3.72
N GLY A 60 -2.69 -14.21 2.46
CA GLY A 60 -3.66 -13.20 2.07
C GLY A 60 -3.08 -11.80 1.87
N PHE A 61 -1.76 -11.64 1.76
CA PHE A 61 -1.18 -10.37 1.30
C PHE A 61 -1.54 -10.11 -0.17
N GLU A 62 -1.58 -8.84 -0.55
CA GLU A 62 -2.01 -8.43 -1.90
C GLU A 62 -1.03 -7.47 -2.56
N HIS A 63 -0.59 -6.43 -1.84
CA HIS A 63 0.35 -5.42 -2.31
C HIS A 63 1.28 -5.02 -1.17
N VAL A 64 2.47 -4.50 -1.49
CA VAL A 64 3.40 -3.95 -0.49
C VAL A 64 3.82 -2.53 -0.85
N THR A 65 3.82 -1.67 0.16
CA THR A 65 4.45 -0.34 0.11
C THR A 65 5.76 -0.40 0.87
N ALA A 66 6.87 -0.36 0.14
CA ALA A 66 8.21 -0.41 0.69
C ALA A 66 8.78 1.00 0.83
N GLN A 67 9.29 1.33 2.00
CA GLN A 67 9.95 2.61 2.28
C GLN A 67 11.36 2.39 2.81
N ASN A 68 12.33 3.00 2.13
CA ASN A 68 13.68 3.19 2.66
C ASN A 68 13.77 4.61 3.23
N ILE A 69 14.16 4.74 4.49
CA ILE A 69 14.09 5.98 5.24
C ILE A 69 15.45 6.22 5.90
N ARG A 70 16.02 7.42 5.74
CA ARG A 70 17.21 7.84 6.48
C ARG A 70 16.85 8.90 7.51
N ILE A 71 16.98 8.57 8.79
CA ILE A 71 16.64 9.46 9.92
C ILE A 71 17.84 9.55 10.85
N ASN A 72 18.28 10.76 11.19
CA ASN A 72 19.36 10.99 12.16
C ASN A 72 20.67 10.20 11.89
N GLY A 73 20.94 9.87 10.62
CA GLY A 73 22.13 9.10 10.22
C GLY A 73 21.93 7.58 10.19
N SER A 74 20.78 7.08 10.63
CA SER A 74 20.39 5.67 10.58
C SER A 74 19.51 5.38 9.36
N ASP A 75 19.69 4.20 8.77
CA ASP A 75 18.84 3.71 7.68
C ASP A 75 17.80 2.72 8.21
N PHE A 76 16.55 2.92 7.84
CA PHE A 76 15.42 2.08 8.18
C PHE A 76 14.75 1.56 6.90
N LYS A 77 14.29 0.32 6.95
CA LYS A 77 13.43 -0.28 5.94
C LYS A 77 12.08 -0.57 6.57
N MET A 78 11.01 -0.13 5.94
CA MET A 78 9.64 -0.40 6.36
C MET A 78 8.86 -0.97 5.19
N ASP A 79 8.32 -2.18 5.36
CA ASP A 79 7.47 -2.85 4.38
C ASP A 79 6.05 -2.94 4.94
N ILE A 80 5.11 -2.23 4.32
CA ILE A 80 3.70 -2.21 4.72
C ILE A 80 2.92 -3.07 3.75
N TYR A 81 2.50 -4.24 4.23
CA TYR A 81 1.71 -5.17 3.46
C TYR A 81 0.22 -4.89 3.61
N ARG A 82 -0.50 -4.86 2.48
CA ARG A 82 -1.95 -4.79 2.45
C ARG A 82 -2.53 -6.20 2.37
N MET A 83 -3.47 -6.50 3.26
CA MET A 83 -4.24 -7.75 3.22
C MET A 83 -5.37 -7.64 2.19
N ARG A 84 -5.65 -8.75 1.51
CA ARG A 84 -6.73 -8.89 0.53
C ARG A 84 -8.11 -8.78 1.20
N THR A 85 -8.23 -9.31 2.41
CA THR A 85 -9.47 -9.26 3.19
C THR A 85 -9.18 -8.98 4.67
N PRO A 86 -10.15 -8.43 5.43
CA PRO A 86 -10.00 -8.25 6.88
C PRO A 86 -9.75 -9.57 7.61
N GLU A 87 -10.36 -10.68 7.17
CA GLU A 87 -10.24 -12.00 7.79
C GLU A 87 -8.81 -12.53 7.75
N ALA A 88 -8.07 -12.20 6.69
CA ALA A 88 -6.66 -12.58 6.59
C ALA A 88 -5.77 -11.84 7.61
N ALA A 89 -6.25 -10.76 8.23
CA ALA A 89 -5.52 -9.95 9.21
C ALA A 89 -5.69 -10.38 10.67
N TYR A 90 -6.49 -11.43 10.95
CA TYR A 90 -6.74 -11.98 12.30
C TYR A 90 -6.00 -13.30 12.49
#